data_AF-A0ABD4U4K8-F1
#
_entry.id   AF-A0ABD4U4K8-F1
#
_cell.length_a   1.000
_cell.length_b   1.000
_cell.length_c   1.000
_cell.angle_alpha   90.00
_cell.angle_beta   90.00
_cell.angle_gamma   90.00
#
_symmetry.space_group_name_H-M   'P 1'
#
loop_
_entity.id
_entity.type
_entity.pdbx_description
1 polymer ?
#
loop_
_entity_poly.entity_id
_entity_poly.type
_entity_poly.pdbx_seq_one_letter_code
_entity_poly.pdbx_strand_id
1 'polypeptide(L)'
;MKQWLLSGKRIRPSDKDLVFHTAVSIFLPVFILVVALFHAKTISEINWQDFHLPKAGEINVPYLSISCISSGVICLLLVLVIKRYRYDWIKQLYHRQKLARMILENKWYEAKQVKSEGIFKDSSSRTREKISYFPKVYYRMKNGLIQIRVEITLGKYQEQLLHLEKKLESGLYCELTEKELKDSYVEYTLLYDMIANRISIDEVQAKSGKLRLMKNIWWEYDKLPHMLIAGGTGGGKTYFILTLIEALLRTNAKLYILDPKNADLADLGSVMKEVYFQKEDILSCIDRFYEEMVKRSLAMKEMENYKTGENYSYLGLPAHFLIFDEYVAFMEMLGTKENTAVLNKLKQIVMLGRQAGFFLILACQRPDAKYLGDGIRDQFHFRVALGRMSEMGYGMMFGSDVQKDFFSKQIKGHGYVDVGTSVISEFYTPLVPKGHDFLEEIRKLTDGRQDAQKACEA
;
A
#
# COMPACT_ATOMS: atom_id res chain seq x y z
N MET A 1 14.94 28.83 4.88
CA MET A 1 15.58 28.28 3.66
C MET A 1 16.67 27.28 4.05
N LYS A 2 16.33 26.00 4.16
CA LYS A 2 17.31 24.90 4.24
C LYS A 2 17.06 24.02 3.02
N GLN A 3 18.02 24.01 2.09
CA GLN A 3 18.10 23.03 1.00
C GLN A 3 18.01 21.63 1.60
N TRP A 4 16.86 20.99 1.48
CA TRP A 4 16.76 19.56 1.71
C TRP A 4 17.51 18.86 0.58
N LEU A 5 18.71 18.41 0.93
CA LEU A 5 19.62 17.59 0.15
C LEU A 5 18.89 16.62 -0.79
N LEU A 6 19.31 16.65 -2.05
CA LEU A 6 19.05 15.65 -3.10
C LEU A 6 19.26 14.22 -2.56
N SER A 7 18.21 13.57 -2.04
CA SER A 7 18.36 12.25 -1.40
C SER A 7 18.00 11.06 -2.31
N GLY A 8 17.97 11.27 -3.64
CA GLY A 8 17.70 10.23 -4.64
C GLY A 8 18.75 10.19 -5.75
N LYS A 9 18.93 9.03 -6.39
CA LYS A 9 19.81 8.87 -7.55
C LYS A 9 19.11 9.43 -8.78
N ARG A 10 19.71 10.42 -9.44
CA ARG A 10 19.20 10.99 -10.70
C ARG A 10 19.27 9.95 -11.82
N ILE A 11 18.15 9.75 -12.51
CA ILE A 11 18.06 8.94 -13.73
C ILE A 11 18.76 9.66 -14.88
N ARG A 12 19.60 8.95 -15.62
CA ARG A 12 20.34 9.49 -16.76
C ARG A 12 20.02 8.70 -18.04
N PRO A 13 20.22 9.29 -19.25
CA PRO A 13 20.08 8.56 -20.50
C PRO A 13 20.96 7.29 -20.58
N SER A 14 22.15 7.33 -19.96
CA SER A 14 23.06 6.18 -19.87
C SER A 14 22.51 5.04 -19.02
N ASP A 15 21.50 5.29 -18.18
CA ASP A 15 20.95 4.26 -17.30
C ASP A 15 20.15 3.19 -18.07
N LYS A 16 19.90 3.35 -19.38
CA LYS A 16 19.20 2.37 -20.21
C LYS A 16 19.84 0.97 -20.22
N ASP A 17 21.15 0.91 -19.99
CA ASP A 17 21.94 -0.33 -19.91
C ASP A 17 22.69 -0.42 -18.57
N LEU A 18 22.14 0.23 -17.53
CA LEU A 18 22.76 0.34 -16.21
C LEU A 18 23.12 -1.01 -15.59
N VAL A 19 22.23 -2.00 -15.70
CA VAL A 19 22.45 -3.35 -15.16
C VAL A 19 23.63 -4.01 -15.85
N PHE A 20 23.72 -3.90 -17.18
CA PHE A 20 24.82 -4.45 -17.97
C PHE A 20 26.15 -3.76 -17.65
N HIS A 21 26.19 -2.42 -17.67
CA HIS A 21 27.41 -1.68 -17.35
C HIS A 21 27.90 -1.92 -15.92
N THR A 22 26.98 -2.05 -14.97
CA THR A 22 27.33 -2.36 -13.58
C THR A 22 27.85 -3.79 -13.45
N ALA A 23 27.22 -4.76 -14.12
CA ALA A 23 27.69 -6.15 -14.15
C ALA A 23 29.11 -6.24 -14.76
N VAL A 24 29.35 -5.62 -15.92
CA VAL A 24 30.68 -5.59 -16.54
C VAL A 24 31.70 -4.93 -15.61
N SER A 25 31.37 -3.79 -14.99
CA SER A 25 32.29 -3.08 -14.09
C SER A 25 32.67 -3.87 -12.84
N ILE A 26 31.81 -4.78 -12.37
CA ILE A 26 32.07 -5.63 -11.20
C ILE A 26 32.77 -6.93 -11.61
N PHE A 27 32.25 -7.63 -12.61
CA PHE A 27 32.68 -8.99 -12.94
C PHE A 27 33.89 -9.02 -13.87
N LEU A 28 34.07 -8.04 -14.76
CA LEU A 28 35.21 -8.02 -15.68
C LEU A 28 36.55 -7.86 -14.95
N PRO A 29 36.72 -6.94 -13.97
CA PRO A 29 37.97 -6.84 -13.23
C PRO A 29 38.25 -8.08 -12.38
N VAL A 30 37.23 -8.67 -11.78
CA VAL A 30 37.35 -9.93 -11.02
C VAL A 30 37.79 -11.07 -11.94
N PHE A 31 37.19 -11.15 -13.13
CA PHE A 31 37.54 -12.17 -14.11
C PHE A 31 39.00 -12.03 -14.57
N ILE A 32 39.38 -10.81 -14.96
CA ILE A 32 40.76 -10.51 -15.40
C ILE A 32 41.75 -10.77 -14.27
N LEU A 33 41.42 -10.41 -13.02
CA LEU A 33 42.28 -10.63 -11.87
C LEU A 33 42.52 -12.12 -11.61
N VAL A 34 41.47 -12.94 -11.64
CA VAL A 34 41.62 -14.39 -11.45
C VAL A 34 42.48 -14.99 -12.55
N VAL A 35 42.19 -14.66 -13.82
CA VAL A 35 43.00 -15.15 -14.96
C VAL A 35 44.46 -14.68 -14.83
N ALA A 36 44.69 -13.42 -14.45
CA ALA A 36 46.03 -12.88 -14.24
C ALA A 36 46.78 -13.61 -13.12
N LEU A 37 46.11 -14.01 -12.03
CA LEU A 37 46.71 -14.80 -10.95
C LEU A 37 47.14 -16.20 -11.42
N PHE A 38 46.33 -16.86 -12.25
CA PHE A 38 46.70 -18.15 -12.86
C PHE A 38 47.93 -18.04 -13.78
N HIS A 39 48.11 -16.90 -14.45
CA HIS A 39 49.21 -16.66 -15.38
C HIS A 39 50.33 -15.79 -14.80
N ALA A 40 50.32 -15.47 -13.49
CA ALA A 40 51.24 -14.52 -12.87
C ALA A 40 52.72 -14.92 -13.03
N LYS A 41 53.01 -16.22 -12.93
CA LYS A 41 54.36 -16.76 -13.12
C LYS A 41 54.84 -16.57 -14.56
N THR A 42 54.00 -16.91 -15.54
CA THR A 42 54.29 -16.72 -16.97
C THR A 42 54.46 -15.24 -17.32
N ILE A 43 53.65 -14.35 -16.73
CA ILE A 43 53.75 -12.90 -16.94
C ILE A 43 55.05 -12.33 -16.33
N SER A 44 55.49 -12.86 -15.19
CA SER A 44 56.73 -12.43 -14.52
C SER A 44 58.00 -12.82 -15.27
N GLU A 45 57.95 -13.85 -16.12
CA GLU A 45 59.08 -14.35 -16.90
C GLU A 45 59.24 -13.62 -18.25
N ILE A 46 58.32 -12.71 -18.59
CA ILE A 46 58.36 -11.93 -19.85
C ILE A 46 59.32 -10.73 -19.71
N ASN A 47 60.37 -10.71 -20.54
CA ASN A 47 61.22 -9.54 -20.72
C ASN A 47 60.50 -8.48 -21.57
N TRP A 48 60.03 -7.42 -20.93
CA TRP A 48 59.26 -6.33 -21.55
C TRP A 48 60.03 -5.48 -22.58
N GLN A 49 61.36 -5.61 -22.65
CA GLN A 49 62.20 -4.85 -23.58
C GLN A 49 62.29 -5.48 -24.99
N ASP A 50 61.99 -6.77 -25.15
CA ASP A 50 62.09 -7.53 -26.42
C ASP A 50 60.74 -8.13 -26.88
N PHE A 51 59.64 -7.41 -26.67
CA PHE A 51 58.30 -7.92 -26.98
C PHE A 51 58.01 -7.92 -28.49
N HIS A 52 58.28 -9.05 -29.16
CA HIS A 52 57.81 -9.33 -30.51
C HIS A 52 56.59 -10.27 -30.47
N LEU A 53 55.43 -9.77 -30.93
CA LEU A 53 54.15 -10.51 -31.02
C LEU A 53 54.22 -11.97 -31.57
N PRO A 54 55.14 -12.36 -32.48
CA PRO A 54 55.16 -13.72 -33.02
C PRO A 54 55.73 -14.79 -32.08
N LYS A 55 56.35 -14.44 -30.94
CA LYS A 55 56.89 -15.44 -29.97
C LYS A 55 55.87 -15.93 -28.93
N ALA A 56 54.62 -15.51 -28.99
CA ALA A 56 53.52 -16.01 -28.14
C ALA A 56 53.00 -17.39 -28.59
N GLY A 57 53.90 -18.31 -28.94
CA GLY A 57 53.63 -19.52 -29.72
C GLY A 57 53.43 -20.83 -28.95
N GLU A 58 53.30 -20.81 -27.62
CA GLU A 58 52.94 -22.00 -26.83
C GLU A 58 51.89 -21.64 -25.76
N ILE A 59 50.72 -21.17 -26.18
CA ILE A 59 49.60 -21.02 -25.25
C ILE A 59 49.08 -22.42 -24.93
N ASN A 60 49.26 -22.88 -23.69
CA ASN A 60 48.67 -24.12 -23.20
C ASN A 60 47.13 -23.95 -23.13
N VAL A 61 46.46 -24.32 -24.22
CA VAL A 61 45.00 -24.19 -24.39
C VAL A 61 44.21 -24.89 -23.27
N PRO A 62 44.59 -26.10 -22.81
CA PRO A 62 43.97 -26.72 -21.63
C PRO A 62 44.06 -25.85 -20.36
N TYR A 63 45.24 -25.27 -20.08
CA TYR A 63 45.45 -24.45 -18.89
C TYR A 63 44.65 -23.14 -18.93
N LEU A 64 44.63 -22.47 -20.09
CA LEU A 64 43.80 -21.27 -20.30
C LEU A 64 42.31 -21.56 -20.16
N SER A 65 41.87 -22.75 -20.59
CA SER A 65 40.47 -23.16 -20.45
C SER A 65 40.10 -23.36 -18.97
N ILE A 66 40.98 -23.99 -18.17
CA ILE A 66 40.78 -24.19 -16.73
C ILE A 66 40.76 -22.85 -15.98
N SER A 67 41.64 -21.91 -16.31
CA SER A 67 41.65 -20.57 -15.69
C SER A 67 40.37 -19.79 -16.01
N CYS A 68 39.86 -19.89 -17.25
CA CYS A 68 38.61 -19.26 -17.64
C CYS A 68 37.39 -19.89 -16.95
N ILE A 69 37.35 -21.22 -16.84
CA ILE A 69 36.26 -21.94 -16.16
C ILE A 69 36.24 -21.60 -14.67
N SER A 70 37.39 -21.69 -14.00
CA SER A 70 37.50 -21.36 -12.57
C SER A 70 37.13 -19.90 -12.28
N SER A 71 37.58 -18.97 -13.14
CA SER A 71 37.16 -17.57 -13.06
C SER A 71 35.65 -17.39 -13.28
N GLY A 72 35.05 -18.14 -14.20
CA GLY A 72 33.60 -18.14 -14.42
C GLY A 72 32.83 -18.62 -13.19
N VAL A 73 33.29 -19.69 -12.53
CA VAL A 73 32.70 -20.20 -11.29
C VAL A 73 32.78 -19.18 -10.16
N ILE A 74 33.93 -18.50 -10.00
CA ILE A 74 34.10 -17.46 -8.99
C ILE A 74 33.15 -16.28 -9.24
N CYS A 75 33.02 -15.82 -10.49
CA CYS A 75 32.04 -14.80 -10.86
C CYS A 75 30.60 -15.24 -10.57
N LEU A 76 30.25 -16.51 -10.83
CA LEU A 76 28.92 -17.05 -10.53
C LEU A 76 28.64 -17.09 -9.03
N LEU A 77 29.60 -17.53 -8.21
CA LEU A 77 29.49 -17.49 -6.76
C LEU A 77 29.31 -16.05 -6.25
N LEU A 78 30.06 -15.09 -6.81
CA LEU A 78 29.92 -13.69 -6.48
C LEU A 78 28.52 -13.15 -6.84
N VAL A 79 27.96 -13.53 -7.99
CA VAL A 79 26.57 -13.21 -8.36
C VAL A 79 25.59 -13.73 -7.32
N LEU A 80 25.74 -14.98 -6.87
CA LEU A 80 24.87 -15.57 -5.85
C LEU A 80 24.98 -14.85 -4.51
N VAL A 81 26.19 -14.47 -4.08
CA VAL A 81 26.43 -13.70 -2.86
C VAL A 81 25.78 -12.31 -2.96
N ILE A 82 26.00 -11.58 -4.06
CA ILE A 82 25.37 -10.25 -4.26
C ILE A 82 23.84 -10.39 -4.29
N LYS A 83 23.30 -11.43 -4.94
CA LYS A 83 21.86 -11.69 -4.97
C LYS A 83 21.29 -11.98 -3.57
N ARG A 84 22.03 -12.71 -2.73
CA ARG A 84 21.63 -13.07 -1.36
C ARG A 84 21.69 -11.87 -0.39
N TYR A 85 22.76 -11.08 -0.44
CA TYR A 85 23.04 -10.03 0.56
C TYR A 85 22.69 -8.60 0.11
N ARG A 86 22.56 -8.35 -1.19
CA ARG A 86 22.34 -7.00 -1.78
C ARG A 86 21.13 -6.97 -2.72
N TYR A 87 20.07 -7.69 -2.35
CA TYR A 87 18.84 -7.81 -3.14
C TYR A 87 18.20 -6.45 -3.48
N ASP A 88 18.06 -5.55 -2.50
CA ASP A 88 17.51 -4.21 -2.72
C ASP A 88 18.36 -3.39 -3.69
N TRP A 89 19.69 -3.47 -3.57
CA TRP A 89 20.59 -2.74 -4.47
C TRP A 89 20.44 -3.19 -5.92
N ILE A 90 20.32 -4.50 -6.17
CA ILE A 90 20.05 -5.03 -7.52
C ILE A 90 18.72 -4.49 -8.05
N LYS A 91 17.66 -4.51 -7.24
CA LYS A 91 16.36 -3.97 -7.64
C LYS A 91 16.43 -2.50 -8.02
N GLN A 92 17.14 -1.68 -7.23
CA GLN A 92 17.33 -0.27 -7.56
C GLN A 92 17.97 -0.10 -8.95
N LEU A 93 18.90 -0.95 -9.36
CA LEU A 93 19.49 -0.90 -10.70
C LEU A 93 18.46 -1.21 -11.79
N TYR A 94 17.67 -2.27 -11.61
CA TYR A 94 16.59 -2.63 -12.55
C TYR A 94 15.53 -1.53 -12.68
N HIS A 95 15.11 -0.93 -11.57
CA HIS A 95 14.08 0.11 -11.58
C HIS A 95 14.59 1.37 -12.29
N ARG A 96 15.81 1.80 -11.96
CA ARG A 96 16.44 2.95 -12.63
C ARG A 96 16.61 2.71 -14.13
N GLN A 97 17.00 1.50 -14.52
CA GLN A 97 17.10 1.12 -15.93
C GLN A 97 15.74 1.16 -16.64
N LYS A 98 14.69 0.59 -16.03
CA LYS A 98 13.33 0.65 -16.57
C LYS A 98 12.81 2.08 -16.71
N LEU A 99 13.05 2.94 -15.71
CA LEU A 99 12.66 4.35 -15.77
C LEU A 99 13.39 5.09 -16.88
N ALA A 100 14.69 4.84 -17.07
CA ALA A 100 15.46 5.43 -18.16
C ALA A 100 14.94 4.97 -19.53
N ARG A 101 14.68 3.66 -19.69
CA ARG A 101 14.10 3.10 -20.92
C ARG A 101 12.72 3.67 -21.19
N MET A 102 11.86 3.79 -20.19
CA MET A 102 10.54 4.40 -20.32
C MET A 102 10.63 5.81 -20.92
N ILE A 103 11.50 6.68 -20.40
CA ILE A 103 11.64 8.06 -20.90
C ILE A 103 12.16 8.06 -22.34
N LEU A 104 13.12 7.19 -22.66
CA LEU A 104 13.72 7.11 -24.00
C LEU A 104 12.77 6.51 -25.05
N GLU A 105 12.12 5.39 -24.74
CA GLU A 105 11.20 4.68 -25.64
C GLU A 105 9.95 5.52 -25.93
N ASN A 106 9.45 6.27 -24.94
CA ASN A 106 8.34 7.21 -25.14
C ASN A 106 8.78 8.57 -25.73
N LYS A 107 10.08 8.76 -26.03
CA LYS A 107 10.66 10.01 -26.58
C LYS A 107 10.34 11.26 -25.75
N TRP A 108 10.34 11.13 -24.42
CA TRP A 108 10.12 12.23 -23.47
C TRP A 108 11.43 12.99 -23.19
N TYR A 109 12.11 13.39 -24.26
CA TYR A 109 13.37 14.12 -24.21
C TYR A 109 13.49 14.99 -25.46
N GLU A 110 14.29 16.05 -25.39
CA GLU A 110 14.60 16.87 -26.56
C GLU A 110 15.99 16.49 -27.08
N ALA A 111 16.13 16.43 -28.40
CA ALA A 111 17.40 16.18 -29.06
C ALA A 111 17.71 17.28 -30.08
N LYS A 112 19.00 17.64 -30.17
CA LYS A 112 19.54 18.49 -31.21
C LYS A 112 20.42 17.66 -32.12
N GLN A 113 20.31 17.87 -33.43
CA GLN A 113 21.22 17.26 -34.39
C GLN A 113 22.58 17.95 -34.30
N VAL A 114 23.63 17.17 -34.06
CA VAL A 114 25.00 17.65 -34.05
C VAL A 114 25.76 16.91 -35.14
N LYS A 115 26.40 17.66 -36.05
CA LYS A 115 27.34 17.10 -37.01
C LYS A 115 28.61 16.74 -36.25
N SER A 116 28.93 15.46 -36.18
CA SER A 116 30.24 15.03 -35.70
C SER A 116 31.18 15.05 -36.90
N GLU A 117 32.20 15.90 -36.87
CA GLU A 117 33.35 15.71 -37.75
C GLU A 117 34.03 14.40 -37.36
N GLY A 118 34.34 13.57 -38.36
CA GLY A 118 35.06 12.33 -38.11
C GLY A 118 36.54 12.61 -37.84
N ILE A 119 37.17 11.73 -37.06
CA ILE A 119 38.59 11.84 -36.67
C ILE A 119 39.52 11.80 -37.91
N PHE A 120 39.03 11.24 -39.03
CA PHE A 120 39.73 11.20 -40.31
C PHE A 120 39.02 12.07 -41.35
N LYS A 121 39.80 12.87 -42.10
CA LYS A 121 39.32 13.80 -43.15
C LYS A 121 38.47 13.13 -44.25
N ASP A 122 38.55 11.80 -44.40
CA ASP A 122 37.83 11.05 -45.43
C ASP A 122 36.55 10.35 -44.93
N SER A 123 36.14 10.59 -43.68
CA SER A 123 34.91 9.99 -43.15
C SER A 123 33.71 10.93 -43.33
N SER A 124 32.68 10.43 -44.02
CA SER A 124 31.43 11.17 -44.25
C SER A 124 30.85 11.69 -42.92
N SER A 125 30.45 12.97 -42.91
CA SER A 125 29.91 13.61 -41.71
C SER A 125 28.66 12.87 -41.24
N ARG A 126 28.76 12.13 -40.13
CA ARG A 126 27.61 11.46 -39.52
C ARG A 126 26.86 12.45 -38.63
N THR A 127 25.63 12.77 -39.00
CA THR A 127 24.72 13.50 -38.12
C THR A 127 24.36 12.58 -36.95
N ARG A 128 24.73 12.98 -35.72
CA ARG A 128 24.35 12.27 -34.50
C ARG A 128 23.33 13.12 -33.73
N GLU A 129 22.26 12.48 -33.28
CA GLU A 129 21.32 13.13 -32.36
C GLU A 129 21.95 13.19 -30.96
N LYS A 130 22.10 14.40 -30.42
CA LYS A 130 22.54 14.61 -29.04
C LYS A 130 21.35 15.09 -28.23
N ILE A 131 21.02 14.35 -27.17
CA ILE A 131 19.95 14.72 -26.24
C ILE A 131 20.33 16.05 -25.58
N SER A 132 19.53 17.10 -25.82
CA SER A 132 19.71 18.44 -25.24
C SER A 132 19.01 18.57 -23.90
N TYR A 133 17.83 17.96 -23.75
CA TYR A 133 17.07 17.96 -22.51
C TYR A 133 16.60 16.56 -22.16
N PHE A 134 16.81 16.16 -20.90
CA PHE A 134 16.30 14.93 -20.31
C PHE A 134 15.64 15.27 -18.97
N PRO A 135 14.39 14.85 -18.73
CA PRO A 135 13.66 15.17 -17.51
C PRO A 135 14.45 14.81 -16.24
N LYS A 136 14.42 15.68 -15.23
CA LYS A 136 15.07 15.39 -13.94
C LYS A 136 14.16 14.48 -13.12
N VAL A 137 14.42 13.18 -13.24
CA VAL A 137 13.80 12.14 -12.41
C VAL A 137 14.80 11.65 -11.37
N TYR A 138 14.40 11.58 -10.11
CA TYR A 138 15.18 11.05 -9.01
C TYR A 138 14.49 9.82 -8.44
N TYR A 139 15.28 8.77 -8.23
CA TYR A 139 14.80 7.51 -7.67
C TYR A 139 15.50 7.22 -6.35
N ARG A 140 14.72 6.84 -5.33
CA ARG A 140 15.21 6.38 -4.03
C ARG A 140 14.40 5.18 -3.59
N MET A 141 15.05 4.20 -2.96
CA MET A 141 14.36 3.11 -2.28
C MET A 141 14.91 3.00 -0.85
N LYS A 142 14.02 3.07 0.14
CA LYS A 142 14.36 2.96 1.57
C LYS A 142 13.23 2.23 2.29
N ASN A 143 13.57 1.20 3.07
CA ASN A 143 12.61 0.43 3.89
C ASN A 143 11.42 -0.13 3.07
N GLY A 144 11.65 -0.61 1.85
CA GLY A 144 10.60 -1.14 0.97
C GLY A 144 9.76 -0.08 0.24
N LEU A 145 9.88 1.20 0.63
CA LEU A 145 9.26 2.32 -0.07
C LEU A 145 10.16 2.82 -1.19
N ILE A 146 9.57 3.05 -2.35
CA ILE A 146 10.16 3.62 -3.54
C ILE A 146 9.66 5.06 -3.65
N GLN A 147 10.56 6.03 -3.65
CA GLN A 147 10.25 7.43 -3.87
C GLN A 147 10.79 7.83 -5.25
N ILE A 148 9.88 8.28 -6.11
CA ILE A 148 10.21 8.79 -7.44
C ILE A 148 9.79 10.25 -7.48
N ARG A 149 10.77 11.14 -7.64
CA ARG A 149 10.53 12.58 -7.79
C ARG A 149 10.78 12.98 -9.22
N VAL A 150 9.82 13.67 -9.82
CA VAL A 150 9.89 14.15 -11.19
C VAL A 150 9.77 15.66 -11.19
N GLU A 151 10.74 16.34 -11.80
CA GLU A 151 10.67 17.78 -11.99
C GLU A 151 9.52 18.12 -12.94
N ILE A 152 8.61 18.95 -12.46
CA ILE A 152 7.52 19.51 -13.23
C ILE A 152 8.03 20.82 -13.84
N THR A 153 8.14 20.81 -15.16
CA THR A 153 8.47 21.98 -15.97
C THR A 153 7.25 22.32 -16.82
N LEU A 154 6.99 23.60 -17.08
CA LEU A 154 5.97 24.10 -18.04
C LEU A 154 6.34 23.80 -19.51
N GLY A 155 6.96 22.65 -19.76
CA GLY A 155 7.46 22.21 -21.06
C GLY A 155 6.57 21.15 -21.71
N LYS A 156 6.99 20.72 -22.90
CA LYS A 156 6.22 19.82 -23.79
C LYS A 156 5.73 18.51 -23.15
N TYR A 157 6.46 17.99 -22.17
CA TYR A 157 6.23 16.67 -21.58
C TYR A 157 5.61 16.71 -20.17
N GLN A 158 5.12 17.89 -19.73
CA GLN A 158 4.62 18.07 -18.37
C GLN A 158 3.51 17.09 -18.01
N GLU A 159 2.45 17.04 -18.82
CA GLU A 159 1.25 16.24 -18.55
C GLU A 159 1.59 14.76 -18.40
N GLN A 160 2.45 14.23 -19.27
CA GLN A 160 2.87 12.83 -19.21
C GLN A 160 3.70 12.52 -17.96
N LEU A 161 4.51 13.48 -17.50
CA LEU A 161 5.35 13.35 -16.30
C LEU A 161 4.57 13.59 -15.00
N LEU A 162 3.45 14.31 -15.08
CA LEU A 162 2.52 14.56 -13.98
C LEU A 162 1.57 13.37 -13.71
N HIS A 163 1.36 12.53 -14.73
CA HIS A 163 0.46 11.37 -14.69
C HIS A 163 1.19 10.05 -14.94
N LEU A 164 2.17 9.72 -14.10
CA LEU A 164 2.98 8.50 -14.20
C LEU A 164 2.44 7.31 -13.39
N GLU A 165 1.35 7.48 -12.63
CA GLU A 165 0.83 6.51 -11.65
C GLU A 165 0.71 5.12 -12.26
N LYS A 166 -0.09 5.00 -13.33
CA LYS A 166 -0.35 3.72 -14.02
C LYS A 166 0.91 3.07 -14.56
N LYS A 167 1.83 3.87 -15.15
CA LYS A 167 3.08 3.35 -15.73
C LYS A 167 4.05 2.88 -14.66
N LEU A 168 4.09 3.55 -13.51
CA LEU A 168 4.95 3.17 -12.39
C LEU A 168 4.41 1.91 -11.72
N GLU A 169 3.11 1.84 -11.44
CA GLU A 169 2.48 0.68 -10.81
C GLU A 169 2.65 -0.59 -11.66
N SER A 170 2.27 -0.52 -12.95
CA SER A 170 2.40 -1.65 -13.87
C SER A 170 3.86 -1.98 -14.23
N GLY A 171 4.70 -0.96 -14.45
CA GLY A 171 6.07 -1.15 -14.95
C GLY A 171 7.06 -1.62 -13.88
N LEU A 172 6.88 -1.17 -12.64
CA LEU A 172 7.73 -1.54 -11.50
C LEU A 172 7.09 -2.62 -10.61
N TYR A 173 5.83 -2.98 -10.85
CA TYR A 173 5.06 -3.93 -10.05
C TYR A 173 5.03 -3.52 -8.57
N CYS A 174 4.58 -2.30 -8.33
CA CYS A 174 4.47 -1.69 -7.02
C CYS A 174 3.15 -0.92 -6.90
N GLU A 175 2.78 -0.55 -5.69
CA GLU A 175 1.52 0.13 -5.40
C GLU A 175 1.77 1.60 -5.09
N LEU A 176 1.06 2.54 -5.73
CA LEU A 176 1.14 3.94 -5.37
C LEU A 176 0.45 4.16 -4.02
N THR A 177 1.19 4.63 -3.02
CA THR A 177 0.63 4.94 -1.69
C THR A 177 0.31 6.41 -1.52
N GLU A 178 1.08 7.29 -2.17
CA GLU A 178 0.97 8.73 -1.99
C GLU A 178 1.51 9.46 -3.23
N LYS A 179 0.82 10.54 -3.62
CA LYS A 179 1.26 11.49 -4.65
C LYS A 179 1.19 12.88 -4.06
N GLU A 180 2.32 13.55 -3.94
CA GLU A 180 2.39 14.93 -3.44
C GLU A 180 2.99 15.84 -4.50
N LEU A 181 2.35 17.00 -4.72
CA LEU A 181 2.92 18.09 -5.52
C LEU A 181 3.65 19.06 -4.58
N LYS A 182 4.96 19.22 -4.76
CA LYS A 182 5.82 20.09 -3.95
C LYS A 182 6.58 21.06 -4.85
N ASP A 183 6.26 22.34 -4.77
CA ASP A 183 6.86 23.43 -5.55
C ASP A 183 7.00 23.09 -7.05
N SER A 184 8.16 22.61 -7.48
CA SER A 184 8.50 22.25 -8.87
C SER A 184 8.69 20.75 -9.09
N TYR A 185 8.26 19.91 -8.16
CA TYR A 185 8.38 18.45 -8.23
C TYR A 185 7.05 17.77 -7.90
N VAL A 186 6.75 16.69 -8.60
CA VAL A 186 5.80 15.69 -8.16
C VAL A 186 6.56 14.54 -7.51
N GLU A 187 6.16 14.14 -6.31
CA GLU A 187 6.72 13.02 -5.57
C GLU A 187 5.70 11.88 -5.55
N TYR A 188 6.09 10.73 -6.12
CA TYR A 188 5.35 9.48 -6.04
C TYR A 188 6.02 8.59 -5.00
N THR A 189 5.29 8.23 -3.96
CA THR A 189 5.70 7.19 -3.01
C THR A 189 4.98 5.90 -3.39
N LEU A 190 5.75 4.86 -3.69
CA LEU A 190 5.25 3.54 -4.09
C LEU A 190 5.76 2.47 -3.13
N LEU A 191 4.98 1.43 -2.92
CA LEU A 191 5.32 0.30 -2.06
C LEU A 191 5.49 -0.97 -2.90
N TYR A 192 6.67 -1.59 -2.80
CA TYR A 192 7.08 -2.66 -3.70
C TYR A 192 6.45 -4.03 -3.39
N ASP A 193 6.13 -4.32 -2.12
CA ASP A 193 5.54 -5.60 -1.72
C ASP A 193 4.50 -5.36 -0.62
N MET A 194 3.24 -5.32 -1.02
CA MET A 194 2.11 -5.13 -0.12
C MET A 194 1.84 -6.36 0.75
N ILE A 195 2.14 -7.57 0.24
CA ILE A 195 1.94 -8.82 0.98
C ILE A 195 2.89 -8.89 2.17
N ALA A 196 4.15 -8.48 2.00
CA ALA A 196 5.12 -8.42 3.10
C ALA A 196 4.70 -7.45 4.24
N ASN A 197 3.75 -6.54 3.96
CA ASN A 197 3.18 -5.62 4.93
C ASN A 197 1.91 -6.14 5.61
N ARG A 198 1.40 -7.31 5.19
CA ARG A 198 0.36 -8.02 5.93
C ARG A 198 0.87 -8.37 7.32
N ILE A 199 0.06 -8.08 8.33
CA ILE A 199 0.35 -8.36 9.75
C ILE A 199 -0.47 -9.57 10.21
N SER A 200 -0.05 -10.22 11.30
CA SER A 200 -0.88 -11.23 11.98
C SER A 200 -2.05 -10.56 12.71
N ILE A 201 -3.12 -11.32 12.99
CA ILE A 201 -4.21 -10.88 13.87
C ILE A 201 -3.70 -10.39 15.25
N ASP A 202 -2.65 -11.01 15.79
CA ASP A 202 -2.06 -10.65 17.08
C ASP A 202 -1.45 -9.23 17.11
N GLU A 203 -1.03 -8.74 15.94
CA GLU A 203 -0.45 -7.41 15.77
C GLU A 203 -1.53 -6.33 15.55
N VAL A 204 -2.79 -6.73 15.37
CA VAL A 204 -3.92 -5.81 15.20
C VAL A 204 -4.26 -5.23 16.57
N GLN A 205 -3.85 -3.99 16.79
CA GLN A 205 -4.08 -3.29 18.04
C GLN A 205 -4.79 -1.97 17.79
N ALA A 206 -5.87 -1.77 18.53
CA ALA A 206 -6.55 -0.49 18.64
C ALA A 206 -5.96 0.31 19.81
N LYS A 207 -5.33 1.44 19.52
CA LYS A 207 -4.73 2.34 20.51
C LYS A 207 -4.94 3.79 20.11
N SER A 208 -5.36 4.62 21.07
CA SER A 208 -5.46 6.08 20.91
C SER A 208 -6.20 6.53 19.65
N GLY A 209 -7.39 5.98 19.40
CA GLY A 209 -8.21 6.42 18.27
C GLY A 209 -7.81 5.83 16.92
N LYS A 210 -6.88 4.86 16.89
CA LYS A 210 -6.35 4.26 15.66
C LYS A 210 -6.28 2.74 15.78
N LEU A 211 -6.50 2.04 14.67
CA LEU A 211 -6.42 0.59 14.57
C LEU A 211 -5.46 0.20 13.44
N ARG A 212 -4.46 -0.62 13.75
CA ARG A 212 -3.47 -1.07 12.77
C ARG A 212 -4.00 -2.24 11.95
N LEU A 213 -4.02 -2.11 10.62
CA LEU A 213 -4.54 -3.14 9.72
C LEU A 213 -3.47 -3.77 8.83
N MET A 214 -2.44 -3.00 8.49
CA MET A 214 -1.20 -3.48 7.87
C MET A 214 -0.03 -2.71 8.48
N LYS A 215 1.22 -3.07 8.13
CA LYS A 215 2.40 -2.36 8.65
C LYS A 215 2.34 -0.86 8.40
N ASN A 216 1.78 -0.46 7.27
CA ASN A 216 1.65 0.91 6.76
C ASN A 216 0.20 1.43 6.65
N ILE A 217 -0.81 0.64 7.00
CA ILE A 217 -2.23 1.03 6.88
C ILE A 217 -2.86 1.06 8.25
N TRP A 218 -3.38 2.23 8.60
CA TRP A 218 -4.03 2.52 9.87
C TRP A 218 -5.42 3.07 9.60
N TRP A 219 -6.40 2.59 10.36
CA TRP A 219 -7.69 3.23 10.43
C TRP A 219 -7.70 4.20 11.61
N GLU A 220 -7.66 5.50 11.32
CA GLU A 220 -7.74 6.55 12.35
C GLU A 220 -9.19 6.89 12.68
N TYR A 221 -9.89 6.00 13.38
CA TYR A 221 -11.32 6.13 13.67
C TYR A 221 -11.69 7.38 14.49
N ASP A 222 -10.78 7.99 15.26
CA ASP A 222 -11.07 9.29 15.92
C ASP A 222 -11.19 10.47 14.93
N LYS A 223 -10.59 10.34 13.75
CA LYS A 223 -10.63 11.36 12.69
C LYS A 223 -11.64 11.02 11.61
N LEU A 224 -11.57 9.79 11.11
CA LEU A 224 -12.36 9.26 10.00
C LEU A 224 -13.13 8.01 10.51
N PRO A 225 -14.20 8.24 11.29
CA PRO A 225 -14.81 7.20 12.13
C PRO A 225 -15.61 6.15 11.39
N HIS A 226 -16.14 6.46 10.21
CA HIS A 226 -17.06 5.58 9.53
C HIS A 226 -16.33 4.74 8.49
N MET A 227 -16.52 3.42 8.57
CA MET A 227 -15.92 2.44 7.67
C MET A 227 -16.98 1.81 6.76
N LEU A 228 -16.71 1.76 5.46
CA LEU A 228 -17.51 1.03 4.48
C LEU A 228 -16.70 -0.16 3.94
N ILE A 229 -17.23 -1.37 4.09
CA ILE A 229 -16.62 -2.60 3.60
C ILE A 229 -17.52 -3.17 2.50
N ALA A 230 -16.97 -3.40 1.32
CA ALA A 230 -17.68 -4.08 0.25
C ALA A 230 -16.89 -5.31 -0.21
N GLY A 231 -17.56 -6.39 -0.59
CA GLY A 231 -16.87 -7.55 -1.14
C GLY A 231 -17.77 -8.73 -1.43
N GLY A 232 -17.44 -9.47 -2.49
CA GLY A 232 -18.13 -10.71 -2.84
C GLY A 232 -17.92 -11.82 -1.82
N THR A 233 -18.75 -12.87 -1.92
CA THR A 233 -18.59 -14.08 -1.12
C THR A 233 -17.19 -14.70 -1.30
N GLY A 234 -16.60 -15.17 -0.20
CA GLY A 234 -15.24 -15.72 -0.21
C GLY A 234 -14.10 -14.70 -0.29
N GLY A 235 -14.39 -13.39 -0.34
CA GLY A 235 -13.37 -12.32 -0.36
C GLY A 235 -12.63 -12.11 0.97
N GLY A 236 -13.14 -12.68 2.07
CA GLY A 236 -12.59 -12.50 3.42
C GLY A 236 -13.27 -11.41 4.25
N LYS A 237 -14.43 -10.90 3.80
CA LYS A 237 -15.23 -9.87 4.47
C LYS A 237 -15.55 -10.22 5.93
N THR A 238 -16.15 -11.39 6.17
CA THR A 238 -16.53 -11.85 7.52
C THR A 238 -15.32 -11.93 8.45
N TYR A 239 -14.24 -12.58 8.01
CA TYR A 239 -13.00 -12.70 8.80
C TYR A 239 -12.38 -11.34 9.13
N PHE A 240 -12.46 -10.39 8.20
CA PHE A 240 -12.00 -9.03 8.44
C PHE A 240 -12.85 -8.32 9.51
N ILE A 241 -14.18 -8.45 9.45
CA ILE A 241 -15.08 -7.89 10.47
C ILE A 241 -14.83 -8.52 11.85
N LEU A 242 -14.70 -9.85 11.92
CA LEU A 242 -14.36 -10.56 13.16
C LEU A 242 -13.01 -10.10 13.75
N THR A 243 -12.02 -9.89 12.89
CA THR A 243 -10.72 -9.31 13.29
C THR A 243 -10.86 -7.90 13.88
N LEU A 244 -11.72 -7.06 13.28
CA LEU A 244 -12.02 -5.72 13.81
C LEU A 244 -12.71 -5.81 15.18
N ILE A 245 -13.70 -6.68 15.32
CA ILE A 245 -14.44 -6.90 16.58
C ILE A 245 -13.48 -7.31 17.69
N GLU A 246 -12.66 -8.34 17.47
CA GLU A 246 -11.70 -8.82 18.46
C GLU A 246 -10.72 -7.70 18.89
N ALA A 247 -10.15 -6.98 17.91
CA ALA A 247 -9.20 -5.90 18.19
C ALA A 247 -9.84 -4.72 18.95
N LEU A 248 -11.10 -4.37 18.64
CA LEU A 248 -11.84 -3.33 19.35
C LEU A 248 -12.25 -3.78 20.76
N LEU A 249 -12.56 -5.07 20.96
CA LEU A 249 -12.87 -5.64 22.27
C LEU A 249 -11.67 -5.61 23.24
N ARG A 250 -10.44 -5.54 22.74
CA ARG A 250 -9.25 -5.32 23.57
C ARG A 250 -9.17 -3.91 24.18
N THR A 251 -10.03 -2.99 23.78
CA THR A 251 -10.11 -1.61 24.32
C THR A 251 -11.24 -1.46 25.35
N ASN A 252 -11.74 -0.25 25.62
CA ASN A 252 -12.98 -0.01 26.36
C ASN A 252 -14.20 0.24 25.45
N ALA A 253 -14.07 0.02 24.13
CA ALA A 253 -15.13 0.26 23.17
C ALA A 253 -16.35 -0.64 23.39
N LYS A 254 -17.55 -0.09 23.18
CA LYS A 254 -18.82 -0.83 23.17
C LYS A 254 -19.21 -1.17 21.73
N LEU A 255 -19.58 -2.41 21.48
CA LEU A 255 -19.88 -2.92 20.14
C LEU A 255 -21.34 -3.38 20.08
N TYR A 256 -22.02 -3.03 19.00
CA TYR A 256 -23.38 -3.45 18.67
C TYR A 256 -23.32 -4.12 17.30
N ILE A 257 -23.65 -5.40 17.23
CA ILE A 257 -23.46 -6.23 16.03
C ILE A 257 -24.82 -6.55 15.43
N LEU A 258 -24.98 -6.23 14.15
CA LEU A 258 -26.21 -6.41 13.40
C LEU A 258 -25.96 -7.36 12.22
N ASP A 259 -26.56 -8.54 12.29
CA ASP A 259 -26.46 -9.57 11.26
C ASP A 259 -27.85 -10.00 10.78
N PRO A 260 -28.45 -9.29 9.80
CA PRO A 260 -29.79 -9.61 9.30
C PRO A 260 -29.85 -10.97 8.59
N LYS A 261 -28.71 -11.58 8.26
CA LYS A 261 -28.67 -12.90 7.60
C LYS A 261 -28.63 -14.06 8.59
N ASN A 262 -28.48 -13.77 9.89
CA ASN A 262 -28.30 -14.78 10.93
C ASN A 262 -27.20 -15.80 10.55
N ALA A 263 -26.03 -15.28 10.18
CA ALA A 263 -24.87 -16.03 9.70
C ALA A 263 -23.75 -16.02 10.76
N ASP A 264 -22.49 -16.00 10.33
CA ASP A 264 -21.31 -16.15 11.20
C ASP A 264 -21.24 -15.08 12.33
N LEU A 265 -21.80 -13.88 12.13
CA LEU A 265 -21.75 -12.81 13.15
C LEU A 265 -22.84 -12.97 14.20
N ALA A 266 -23.97 -13.60 13.88
CA ALA A 266 -25.04 -13.86 14.84
C ALA A 266 -24.61 -14.85 15.93
N ASP A 267 -23.70 -15.79 15.62
CA ASP A 267 -23.15 -16.75 16.58
C ASP A 267 -22.41 -16.08 17.75
N LEU A 268 -21.92 -14.84 17.55
CA LEU A 268 -21.33 -14.02 18.61
C LEU A 268 -22.32 -13.73 19.75
N GLY A 269 -23.63 -13.86 19.51
CA GLY A 269 -24.66 -13.72 20.55
C GLY A 269 -24.53 -14.72 21.70
N SER A 270 -23.81 -15.83 21.49
CA SER A 270 -23.48 -16.79 22.55
C SER A 270 -22.45 -16.28 23.56
N VAL A 271 -21.62 -15.30 23.16
CA VAL A 271 -20.50 -14.76 23.93
C VAL A 271 -20.62 -13.26 24.21
N MET A 272 -21.51 -12.56 23.51
CA MET A 272 -21.77 -11.12 23.63
C MET A 272 -23.27 -10.84 23.67
N LYS A 273 -23.70 -9.86 24.47
CA LYS A 273 -25.12 -9.52 24.63
C LYS A 273 -25.70 -8.66 23.48
N GLU A 274 -24.88 -7.79 22.91
CA GLU A 274 -25.30 -6.76 21.95
C GLU A 274 -25.18 -7.26 20.50
N VAL A 275 -25.86 -8.38 20.19
CA VAL A 275 -25.89 -9.02 18.87
C VAL A 275 -27.34 -9.24 18.45
N TYR A 276 -27.72 -8.70 17.29
CA TYR A 276 -29.11 -8.68 16.82
C TYR A 276 -29.22 -9.15 15.38
N PHE A 277 -30.22 -9.98 15.10
CA PHE A 277 -30.49 -10.53 13.76
C PHE A 277 -31.95 -10.37 13.31
N GLN A 278 -32.90 -10.21 14.24
CA GLN A 278 -34.31 -9.97 13.91
C GLN A 278 -34.52 -8.50 13.52
N LYS A 279 -35.42 -8.25 12.57
CA LYS A 279 -35.69 -6.92 12.03
C LYS A 279 -36.05 -5.91 13.13
N GLU A 280 -36.97 -6.27 14.02
CA GLU A 280 -37.49 -5.41 15.08
C GLU A 280 -36.43 -5.08 16.13
N ASP A 281 -35.58 -6.06 16.47
CA ASP A 281 -34.47 -5.89 17.39
C ASP A 281 -33.37 -4.98 16.79
N ILE A 282 -33.08 -5.15 15.49
CA ILE A 282 -32.13 -4.29 14.78
C ILE A 282 -32.65 -2.84 14.76
N LEU A 283 -33.93 -2.62 14.45
CA LEU A 283 -34.55 -1.29 14.49
C LEU A 283 -34.44 -0.67 15.88
N SER A 284 -34.79 -1.42 16.92
CA SER A 284 -34.71 -0.97 18.32
C SER A 284 -33.26 -0.66 18.73
N CYS A 285 -32.29 -1.45 18.27
CA CYS A 285 -30.88 -1.21 18.52
C CYS A 285 -30.39 0.09 17.85
N ILE A 286 -30.77 0.37 16.60
CA ILE A 286 -30.42 1.60 15.89
C ILE A 286 -30.99 2.82 16.64
N ASP A 287 -32.22 2.71 17.13
CA ASP A 287 -32.91 3.77 17.85
C ASP A 287 -32.21 4.09 19.17
N ARG A 288 -31.93 3.05 19.97
CA ARG A 288 -31.15 3.19 21.20
C ARG A 288 -29.75 3.77 20.95
N PHE A 289 -29.06 3.30 19.91
CA PHE A 289 -27.73 3.80 19.56
C PHE A 289 -27.75 5.30 19.20
N TYR A 290 -28.76 5.73 18.45
CA TYR A 290 -28.98 7.14 18.12
C TYR A 290 -29.31 7.98 19.37
N GLU A 291 -30.23 7.51 20.21
CA GLU A 291 -30.62 8.23 21.44
C GLU A 291 -29.46 8.37 22.42
N GLU A 292 -28.66 7.31 22.60
CA GLU A 292 -27.43 7.34 23.40
C GLU A 292 -26.42 8.35 22.87
N MET A 293 -26.29 8.47 21.53
CA MET A 293 -25.43 9.47 20.89
C MET A 293 -25.90 10.89 21.22
N VAL A 294 -27.19 11.16 21.05
CA VAL A 294 -27.76 12.48 21.33
C VAL A 294 -27.60 12.83 22.82
N LYS A 295 -27.95 11.89 23.70
CA LYS A 295 -27.80 12.05 25.15
C LYS A 295 -26.35 12.31 25.55
N ARG A 296 -25.39 11.58 24.97
CA ARG A 296 -23.96 11.79 25.23
C ARG A 296 -23.50 13.15 24.73
N SER A 297 -23.91 13.56 23.54
CA SER A 297 -23.53 14.87 22.98
C SER A 297 -23.98 16.04 23.86
N LEU A 298 -25.17 15.93 24.48
CA LEU A 298 -25.65 16.90 25.46
C LEU A 298 -24.85 16.82 26.77
N ALA A 299 -24.71 15.63 27.35
CA ALA A 299 -23.98 15.43 28.61
C ALA A 299 -22.50 15.87 28.52
N MET A 300 -21.84 15.66 27.38
CA MET A 300 -20.47 16.10 27.15
C MET A 300 -20.30 17.62 27.32
N LYS A 301 -21.31 18.42 26.95
CA LYS A 301 -21.25 19.89 27.10
C LYS A 301 -21.39 20.35 28.55
N GLU A 302 -21.91 19.50 29.41
CA GLU A 302 -22.11 19.77 30.85
C GLU A 302 -20.92 19.31 31.70
N MET A 303 -19.97 18.56 31.13
CA MET A 303 -18.77 18.10 31.83
C MET A 303 -17.79 19.25 32.12
N GLU A 304 -17.24 19.30 33.33
CA GLU A 304 -16.33 20.37 33.78
C GLU A 304 -15.06 20.50 32.91
N ASN A 305 -14.57 19.39 32.36
CA ASN A 305 -13.40 19.35 31.49
C ASN A 305 -13.75 19.50 30.00
N TYR A 306 -14.99 19.84 29.63
CA TYR A 306 -15.36 20.05 28.23
C TYR A 306 -14.60 21.22 27.61
N LYS A 307 -14.08 20.99 26.41
CA LYS A 307 -13.39 22.01 25.61
C LYS A 307 -13.88 21.95 24.19
N THR A 308 -14.28 23.11 23.66
CA THR A 308 -14.76 23.24 22.28
C THR A 308 -13.71 22.73 21.28
N GLY A 309 -14.13 21.83 20.40
CA GLY A 309 -13.27 21.23 19.37
C GLY A 309 -12.63 19.91 19.76
N GLU A 310 -12.66 19.53 21.05
CA GLU A 310 -12.26 18.20 21.51
C GLU A 310 -13.40 17.18 21.34
N ASN A 311 -13.07 15.89 21.38
CA ASN A 311 -14.01 14.79 21.15
C ASN A 311 -14.15 13.89 22.40
N TYR A 312 -14.94 12.84 22.28
CA TYR A 312 -15.17 11.83 23.32
C TYR A 312 -13.88 11.28 23.96
N SER A 313 -12.81 11.08 23.18
CA SER A 313 -11.57 10.47 23.68
C SER A 313 -10.78 11.42 24.60
N TYR A 314 -10.88 12.74 24.40
CA TYR A 314 -10.35 13.74 25.34
C TYR A 314 -11.03 13.68 26.71
N LEU A 315 -12.33 13.38 26.73
CA LEU A 315 -13.12 13.22 27.96
C LEU A 315 -13.00 11.82 28.58
N GLY A 316 -12.16 10.94 28.02
CA GLY A 316 -11.98 9.56 28.49
C GLY A 316 -13.21 8.67 28.29
N LEU A 317 -14.14 9.08 27.42
CA LEU A 317 -15.36 8.32 27.15
C LEU A 317 -15.07 7.14 26.19
N PRO A 318 -15.81 6.03 26.30
CA PRO A 318 -15.63 4.88 25.41
C PRO A 318 -16.27 5.11 24.03
N ALA A 319 -15.60 4.64 22.98
CA ALA A 319 -16.14 4.60 21.62
C ALA A 319 -17.28 3.58 21.51
N HIS A 320 -18.29 3.87 20.71
CA HIS A 320 -19.43 2.99 20.42
C HIS A 320 -19.42 2.67 18.94
N PHE A 321 -19.41 1.39 18.57
CA PHE A 321 -19.42 0.95 17.17
C PHE A 321 -20.69 0.18 16.87
N LEU A 322 -21.43 0.62 15.85
CA LEU A 322 -22.54 -0.12 15.26
C LEU A 322 -22.05 -0.80 13.98
N ILE A 323 -22.04 -2.13 13.98
CA ILE A 323 -21.41 -2.97 12.95
C ILE A 323 -22.50 -3.75 12.22
N PHE A 324 -22.63 -3.55 10.91
CA PHE A 324 -23.54 -4.31 10.04
C PHE A 324 -22.73 -5.26 9.18
N ASP A 325 -23.02 -6.57 9.17
CA ASP A 325 -22.39 -7.49 8.19
C ASP A 325 -22.95 -7.32 6.77
N GLU A 326 -24.27 -7.21 6.66
CA GLU A 326 -24.95 -7.01 5.38
C GLU A 326 -26.02 -5.92 5.50
N TYR A 327 -25.57 -4.67 5.46
CA TYR A 327 -26.44 -3.51 5.53
C TYR A 327 -27.55 -3.53 4.47
N VAL A 328 -27.23 -3.93 3.24
CA VAL A 328 -28.21 -3.95 2.14
C VAL A 328 -29.35 -4.95 2.42
N ALA A 329 -29.04 -6.13 2.95
CA ALA A 329 -30.06 -7.12 3.28
C ALA A 329 -31.03 -6.60 4.35
N PHE A 330 -30.53 -5.88 5.36
CA PHE A 330 -31.40 -5.23 6.35
C PHE A 330 -32.30 -4.19 5.69
N MET A 331 -31.75 -3.31 4.84
CA MET A 331 -32.52 -2.26 4.17
C MET A 331 -33.63 -2.81 3.25
N GLU A 332 -33.44 -4.01 2.69
CA GLU A 332 -34.44 -4.70 1.88
C GLU A 332 -35.57 -5.33 2.71
N MET A 333 -35.36 -5.58 4.01
CA MET A 333 -36.39 -6.05 4.94
C MET A 333 -37.34 -4.92 5.41
N LEU A 334 -36.97 -3.66 5.17
CA LEU A 334 -37.70 -2.49 5.64
C LEU A 334 -38.76 -2.02 4.63
N GLY A 335 -39.91 -1.63 5.13
CA GLY A 335 -40.89 -0.86 4.35
C GLY A 335 -40.42 0.57 4.10
N THR A 336 -41.03 1.28 3.15
CA THR A 336 -40.60 2.64 2.73
C THR A 336 -40.51 3.63 3.89
N LYS A 337 -41.46 3.62 4.84
CA LYS A 337 -41.46 4.52 6.00
C LYS A 337 -40.30 4.21 6.96
N GLU A 338 -40.09 2.93 7.25
CA GLU A 338 -39.01 2.45 8.13
C GLU A 338 -37.66 2.77 7.51
N ASN A 339 -37.51 2.54 6.21
CA ASN A 339 -36.30 2.80 5.45
C ASN A 339 -35.88 4.28 5.55
N THR A 340 -36.82 5.21 5.31
CA THR A 340 -36.57 6.65 5.47
C THR A 340 -36.21 7.03 6.91
N ALA A 341 -36.87 6.44 7.91
CA ALA A 341 -36.58 6.71 9.31
C ALA A 341 -35.16 6.24 9.72
N VAL A 342 -34.78 5.04 9.30
CA VAL A 342 -33.44 4.47 9.53
C VAL A 342 -32.37 5.31 8.82
N LEU A 343 -32.56 5.65 7.54
CA LEU A 343 -31.61 6.48 6.80
C LEU A 343 -31.39 7.84 7.47
N ASN A 344 -32.45 8.47 7.96
CA ASN A 344 -32.35 9.73 8.68
C ASN A 344 -31.51 9.59 9.96
N LYS A 345 -31.73 8.53 10.75
CA LYS A 345 -30.95 8.26 11.97
C LYS A 345 -29.48 7.98 11.65
N LEU A 346 -29.21 7.12 10.67
CA LEU A 346 -27.85 6.81 10.22
C LEU A 346 -27.14 8.07 9.70
N LYS A 347 -27.83 8.95 8.96
CA LYS A 347 -27.28 10.24 8.52
C LYS A 347 -26.84 11.10 9.70
N GLN A 348 -27.68 11.24 10.72
CA GLN A 348 -27.34 12.01 11.92
C GLN A 348 -26.16 11.39 12.68
N ILE A 349 -26.12 10.06 12.80
CA ILE A 349 -24.98 9.36 13.41
C ILE A 349 -23.70 9.65 12.64
N VAL A 350 -23.73 9.57 11.32
CA VAL A 350 -22.57 9.83 10.47
C VAL A 350 -22.08 11.28 10.59
N MET A 351 -23.01 12.23 10.71
CA MET A 351 -22.67 13.65 10.80
C MET A 351 -22.17 14.09 12.18
N LEU A 352 -22.74 13.55 13.26
CA LEU A 352 -22.50 14.01 14.63
C LEU A 352 -21.66 13.02 15.48
N GLY A 353 -21.59 11.77 15.05
CA GLY A 353 -21.00 10.67 15.81
C GLY A 353 -19.50 10.83 16.06
N ARG A 354 -18.77 11.53 15.19
CA ARG A 354 -17.33 11.79 15.38
C ARG A 354 -17.00 12.43 16.73
N GLN A 355 -17.76 13.47 17.12
CA GLN A 355 -17.51 14.17 18.38
C GLN A 355 -17.96 13.33 19.58
N ALA A 356 -19.12 12.68 19.47
CA ALA A 356 -19.73 11.89 20.54
C ALA A 356 -19.10 10.48 20.72
N GLY A 357 -18.26 10.02 19.78
CA GLY A 357 -17.67 8.69 19.80
C GLY A 357 -18.62 7.58 19.37
N PHE A 358 -19.51 7.84 18.41
CA PHE A 358 -20.47 6.87 17.86
C PHE A 358 -20.18 6.63 16.38
N PHE A 359 -19.74 5.42 16.05
CA PHE A 359 -19.13 5.09 14.77
C PHE A 359 -19.89 3.97 14.06
N LEU A 360 -19.85 3.97 12.72
CA LEU A 360 -20.52 2.99 11.89
C LEU A 360 -19.50 2.17 11.11
N ILE A 361 -19.64 0.85 11.13
CA ILE A 361 -18.95 -0.06 10.22
C ILE A 361 -20.04 -0.74 9.39
N LEU A 362 -20.19 -0.33 8.14
CA LEU A 362 -21.16 -0.92 7.23
C LEU A 362 -20.46 -1.89 6.30
N ALA A 363 -20.83 -3.17 6.37
CA ALA A 363 -20.42 -4.14 5.39
C ALA A 363 -21.58 -4.49 4.44
N CYS A 364 -21.25 -4.69 3.17
CA CYS A 364 -22.19 -5.08 2.13
C CYS A 364 -21.49 -5.91 1.05
N GLN A 365 -22.25 -6.63 0.22
CA GLN A 365 -21.68 -7.24 -0.98
C GLN A 365 -21.44 -6.20 -2.09
N ARG A 366 -22.38 -5.27 -2.25
CA ARG A 366 -22.33 -4.19 -3.24
C ARG A 366 -22.83 -2.88 -2.61
N PRO A 367 -22.08 -1.78 -2.72
CA PRO A 367 -22.42 -0.49 -2.11
C PRO A 367 -23.32 0.35 -3.04
N ASP A 368 -24.49 -0.17 -3.41
CA ASP A 368 -25.36 0.51 -4.38
C ASP A 368 -25.84 1.87 -3.84
N ALA A 369 -25.85 2.88 -4.71
CA ALA A 369 -26.27 4.25 -4.38
C ALA A 369 -27.72 4.33 -3.89
N LYS A 370 -28.57 3.35 -4.26
CA LYS A 370 -29.94 3.22 -3.75
C LYS A 370 -29.99 3.12 -2.21
N TYR A 371 -29.02 2.44 -1.60
CA TYR A 371 -29.00 2.19 -0.16
C TYR A 371 -28.06 3.12 0.60
N LEU A 372 -27.12 3.76 -0.10
CA LEU A 372 -26.15 4.71 0.43
C LEU A 372 -26.21 6.05 -0.33
N GLY A 373 -27.43 6.58 -0.51
CA GLY A 373 -27.70 7.82 -1.25
C GLY A 373 -27.40 9.10 -0.46
N ASP A 374 -27.73 10.26 -1.05
CA ASP A 374 -27.77 11.58 -0.40
C ASP A 374 -26.50 12.00 0.36
N GLY A 375 -25.33 11.64 -0.16
CA GLY A 375 -24.03 12.03 0.40
C GLY A 375 -23.61 11.26 1.65
N ILE A 376 -24.42 10.31 2.16
CA ILE A 376 -24.02 9.43 3.27
C ILE A 376 -22.74 8.67 2.93
N ARG A 377 -22.66 8.15 1.69
CA ARG A 377 -21.49 7.40 1.22
C ARG A 377 -20.20 8.22 1.33
N ASP A 378 -20.26 9.52 1.08
CA ASP A 378 -19.09 10.41 1.07
C ASP A 378 -18.50 10.67 2.46
N GLN A 379 -19.27 10.39 3.51
CA GLN A 379 -18.81 10.46 4.89
C GLN A 379 -18.08 9.20 5.37
N PHE A 380 -18.24 8.08 4.65
CA PHE A 380 -17.45 6.87 4.87
C PHE A 380 -16.10 7.04 4.19
N HIS A 381 -15.17 7.71 4.86
CA HIS A 381 -13.85 7.97 4.29
C HIS A 381 -12.94 6.74 4.27
N PHE A 382 -13.08 5.84 5.26
CA PHE A 382 -12.33 4.59 5.26
C PHE A 382 -13.12 3.52 4.49
N ARG A 383 -12.67 3.20 3.28
CA ARG A 383 -13.40 2.29 2.38
C ARG A 383 -12.54 1.10 2.03
N VAL A 384 -13.06 -0.12 2.20
CA VAL A 384 -12.34 -1.36 1.89
C VAL A 384 -13.16 -2.19 0.90
N ALA A 385 -12.59 -2.49 -0.26
CA ALA A 385 -13.16 -3.39 -1.26
C ALA A 385 -12.39 -4.72 -1.24
N LEU A 386 -12.99 -5.81 -0.76
CA LEU A 386 -12.37 -7.12 -0.61
C LEU A 386 -12.80 -8.11 -1.70
N GLY A 387 -11.85 -8.91 -2.17
CA GLY A 387 -12.07 -9.91 -3.20
C GLY A 387 -12.27 -9.30 -4.60
N ARG A 388 -12.86 -10.09 -5.50
CA ARG A 388 -13.12 -9.64 -6.87
C ARG A 388 -14.39 -8.79 -6.90
N MET A 389 -14.27 -7.59 -7.46
CA MET A 389 -15.39 -6.68 -7.72
C MET A 389 -15.41 -6.29 -9.20
N SER A 390 -16.59 -5.92 -9.71
CA SER A 390 -16.69 -5.33 -11.05
C SER A 390 -16.12 -3.91 -11.05
N GLU A 391 -15.73 -3.40 -12.23
CA GLU A 391 -15.28 -2.02 -12.40
C GLU A 391 -16.32 -1.01 -11.88
N MET A 392 -17.61 -1.27 -12.16
CA MET A 392 -18.72 -0.50 -11.62
C MET A 392 -18.75 -0.53 -10.08
N GLY A 393 -18.53 -1.69 -9.45
CA GLY A 393 -18.48 -1.79 -8.00
C GLY A 393 -17.30 -1.01 -7.40
N TYR A 394 -16.13 -1.06 -8.03
CA TYR A 394 -15.00 -0.22 -7.64
C TYR A 394 -15.31 1.27 -7.81
N GLY A 395 -15.97 1.67 -8.89
CA GLY A 395 -16.43 3.04 -9.09
C GLY A 395 -17.45 3.48 -8.04
N MET A 396 -18.34 2.59 -7.58
CA MET A 396 -19.26 2.88 -6.48
C MET A 396 -18.54 2.97 -5.12
N MET A 397 -17.48 2.18 -4.91
CA MET A 397 -16.68 2.22 -3.69
C MET A 397 -15.78 3.44 -3.62
N PHE A 398 -15.04 3.75 -4.67
CA PHE A 398 -13.95 4.73 -4.60
C PHE A 398 -14.19 6.00 -5.42
N GLY A 399 -15.26 6.06 -6.21
CA GLY A 399 -15.53 7.14 -7.15
C GLY A 399 -15.30 6.71 -8.59
N SER A 400 -16.14 7.19 -9.51
CA SER A 400 -16.07 6.85 -10.94
C SER A 400 -14.94 7.56 -11.70
N ASP A 401 -14.40 8.63 -11.12
CA ASP A 401 -13.28 9.43 -11.61
C ASP A 401 -11.91 8.81 -11.29
N VAL A 402 -11.89 7.75 -10.48
CA VAL A 402 -10.68 7.02 -10.12
C VAL A 402 -10.04 6.36 -11.34
N GLN A 403 -8.83 6.81 -11.66
CA GLN A 403 -8.01 6.22 -12.72
C GLN A 403 -7.03 5.19 -12.17
N LYS A 404 -7.54 4.14 -11.51
CA LYS A 404 -6.74 3.02 -11.00
C LYS A 404 -7.08 1.72 -11.71
N ASP A 405 -6.06 0.97 -12.06
CA ASP A 405 -6.25 -0.35 -12.65
C ASP A 405 -6.33 -1.38 -11.51
N PHE A 406 -7.51 -1.97 -11.31
CA PHE A 406 -7.75 -2.94 -10.24
C PHE A 406 -7.42 -4.36 -10.70
N PHE A 407 -6.44 -4.99 -10.06
CA PHE A 407 -6.01 -6.35 -10.34
C PHE A 407 -6.60 -7.33 -9.33
N SER A 408 -7.12 -8.46 -9.81
CA SER A 408 -7.59 -9.52 -8.94
C SER A 408 -6.48 -10.52 -8.66
N LYS A 409 -5.98 -10.58 -7.42
CA LYS A 409 -5.06 -11.62 -6.96
C LYS A 409 -5.83 -12.76 -6.29
N GLN A 410 -5.42 -14.01 -6.51
CA GLN A 410 -6.04 -15.20 -5.89
C GLN A 410 -5.55 -15.41 -4.45
N ILE A 411 -5.66 -14.38 -3.62
CA ILE A 411 -5.24 -14.40 -2.22
C ILE A 411 -6.45 -14.00 -1.37
N LYS A 412 -6.85 -14.83 -0.41
CA LYS A 412 -7.97 -14.49 0.48
C LYS A 412 -7.61 -13.30 1.37
N GLY A 413 -8.56 -12.35 1.48
CA GLY A 413 -8.34 -11.08 2.18
C GLY A 413 -7.60 -10.04 1.35
N HIS A 414 -7.29 -10.30 0.08
CA HIS A 414 -6.79 -9.28 -0.85
C HIS A 414 -7.93 -8.37 -1.31
N GLY A 415 -7.62 -7.09 -1.48
CA GLY A 415 -8.54 -6.09 -1.96
C GLY A 415 -7.87 -4.74 -2.15
N TYR A 416 -8.65 -3.69 -2.02
CA TYR A 416 -8.22 -2.30 -2.12
C TYR A 416 -8.80 -1.49 -0.96
N VAL A 417 -8.09 -0.45 -0.56
CA VAL A 417 -8.51 0.45 0.53
C VAL A 417 -8.24 1.90 0.17
N ASP A 418 -9.18 2.77 0.53
CA ASP A 418 -8.95 4.20 0.67
C ASP A 418 -9.04 4.54 2.16
N VAL A 419 -7.99 5.18 2.68
CA VAL A 419 -7.89 5.59 4.08
C VAL A 419 -8.42 7.01 4.32
N GLY A 420 -9.08 7.59 3.32
CA GLY A 420 -9.60 8.97 3.32
C GLY A 420 -8.67 9.99 2.68
N THR A 421 -7.67 9.54 1.93
CA THR A 421 -6.74 10.39 1.18
C THR A 421 -7.09 10.45 -0.31
N SER A 422 -8.10 9.70 -0.75
CA SER A 422 -8.45 9.52 -2.17
C SER A 422 -7.35 8.83 -2.99
N VAL A 423 -6.34 8.27 -2.32
CA VAL A 423 -5.32 7.41 -2.94
C VAL A 423 -5.63 5.98 -2.57
N ILE A 424 -6.19 5.25 -3.53
CA ILE A 424 -6.56 3.85 -3.33
C ILE A 424 -5.30 3.00 -3.39
N SER A 425 -5.09 2.26 -2.33
CA SER A 425 -3.96 1.34 -2.17
C SER A 425 -4.45 -0.11 -2.14
N GLU A 426 -3.62 -1.03 -2.57
CA GLU A 426 -3.82 -2.46 -2.38
C GLU A 426 -3.92 -2.78 -0.88
N PHE A 427 -4.79 -3.71 -0.52
CA PHE A 427 -5.08 -4.05 0.86
C PHE A 427 -5.04 -5.55 1.08
N TYR A 428 -4.47 -5.94 2.21
CA TYR A 428 -4.54 -7.30 2.71
C TYR A 428 -5.09 -7.26 4.13
N THR A 429 -6.21 -7.94 4.35
CA THR A 429 -6.74 -8.12 5.71
C THR A 429 -5.67 -8.80 6.57
N PRO A 430 -5.61 -8.52 7.89
CA PRO A 430 -4.72 -9.25 8.78
C PRO A 430 -4.83 -10.76 8.59
N LEU A 431 -3.71 -11.46 8.76
CA LEU A 431 -3.66 -12.90 8.58
C LEU A 431 -4.26 -13.58 9.82
N VAL A 432 -5.34 -14.32 9.60
CA VAL A 432 -5.97 -15.15 10.61
C VAL A 432 -5.47 -16.59 10.44
N PRO A 433 -4.81 -17.18 11.46
CA PRO A 433 -4.40 -18.59 11.42
C PRO A 433 -5.59 -19.54 11.23
N LYS A 434 -5.38 -20.69 10.58
CA LYS A 434 -6.47 -21.64 10.29
C LYS A 434 -7.18 -22.22 11.51
N GLY A 435 -6.53 -22.21 12.67
CA GLY A 435 -7.08 -22.71 13.93
C GLY A 435 -7.50 -21.60 14.89
N HIS A 436 -7.60 -20.36 14.44
CA HIS A 436 -8.05 -19.24 15.29
C HIS A 436 -9.54 -19.38 15.58
N ASP A 437 -9.89 -19.48 16.86
CA ASP A 437 -11.29 -19.53 17.32
C ASP A 437 -11.72 -18.14 17.79
N PHE A 438 -12.48 -17.45 16.94
CA PHE A 438 -13.00 -16.12 17.27
C PHE A 438 -13.98 -16.15 18.45
N LEU A 439 -14.80 -17.19 18.61
CA LEU A 439 -15.78 -17.25 19.70
C LEU A 439 -15.08 -17.40 21.03
N GLU A 440 -14.07 -18.27 21.11
CA GLU A 440 -13.29 -18.47 22.34
C GLU A 440 -12.54 -17.20 22.76
N GLU A 441 -11.84 -16.54 21.82
CA GLU A 441 -11.10 -15.31 22.12
C GLU A 441 -12.02 -14.14 22.49
N ILE A 442 -13.13 -13.97 21.77
CA ILE A 442 -14.13 -12.94 22.08
C ILE A 442 -14.78 -13.20 23.45
N ARG A 443 -15.05 -14.47 23.80
CA ARG A 443 -15.55 -14.84 25.12
C ARG A 443 -14.58 -14.43 26.23
N LYS A 444 -13.30 -14.79 26.11
CA LYS A 444 -12.26 -14.40 27.08
C LYS A 444 -12.21 -12.88 27.28
N LEU A 445 -12.28 -12.11 26.19
CA LEU A 445 -12.28 -10.65 26.25
C LEU A 445 -13.55 -10.08 26.92
N THR A 446 -14.70 -10.69 26.65
CA THR A 446 -15.98 -10.24 27.21
C THR A 446 -16.11 -10.57 28.69
N ASP A 447 -15.71 -11.78 29.10
CA ASP A 447 -15.71 -12.22 30.49
C ASP A 447 -14.71 -11.39 31.32
N GLY A 448 -13.49 -11.19 30.81
CA GLY A 448 -12.48 -10.36 31.49
C GLY A 448 -12.91 -8.90 31.69
N ARG A 449 -13.71 -8.34 30.77
CA ARG A 449 -14.30 -7.00 30.93
C ARG A 449 -15.38 -6.97 32.01
N GLN A 450 -16.24 -7.98 32.09
CA GLN A 450 -17.27 -8.06 33.13
C GLN A 450 -16.64 -8.17 34.52
N ASP A 451 -15.57 -8.94 34.65
CA ASP A 451 -14.85 -9.09 35.91
C ASP A 451 -14.13 -7.80 36.32
N ALA A 452 -13.48 -7.12 35.37
CA ALA A 452 -12.87 -5.81 35.62
C ALA A 452 -13.90 -4.74 36.03
N GLN A 453 -15.08 -4.75 35.41
CA GLN A 453 -16.14 -3.81 35.76
C GLN A 453 -16.71 -4.07 37.16
N LYS A 454 -16.96 -5.34 37.50
CA LYS A 454 -17.39 -5.73 38.87
C LYS A 454 -16.35 -5.36 39.92
N ALA A 455 -15.05 -5.50 39.61
CA ALA A 455 -13.97 -5.16 40.52
C ALA A 455 -13.78 -3.65 40.74
N CYS A 456 -14.19 -2.80 39.79
CA CYS A 456 -14.20 -1.35 39.96
C CYS A 456 -15.46 -0.82 40.69
N GLU A 457 -16.55 -1.59 40.67
CA GLU A 457 -17.83 -1.23 41.31
C GLU A 457 -17.93 -1.73 42.78
N ALA A 458 -17.05 -2.65 43.19
CA ALA A 458 -16.90 -3.15 44.56
C ALA A 458 -15.80 -2.38 45.31
#